data_AF-A0A2A4VWJ6-F1
#
_entry.id   AF-A0A2A4VWJ6-F1
#
_cell.length_a   1.000
_cell.length_b   1.000
_cell.length_c   1.000
_cell.angle_alpha   90.00
_cell.angle_beta   90.00
_cell.angle_gamma   90.00
#
_symmetry.space_group_name_H-M   'P 1'
#
loop_
_entity.id
_entity.type
_entity.pdbx_description
1 polymer ?
#
loop_
_entity_poly.entity_id
_entity_poly.type
_entity_poly.pdbx_seq_one_letter_code
_entity_poly.pdbx_strand_id
1 'polypeptide(L)'
;MSEEIIVPNNDDKNIATVTHLAGTVFSFIPALLVWLLKKDDSAYISDQAREALNFQITVAISMFVCSAILSWVLIGLAFIPIIWMGNIVFCIIAAISTSKGETYRYPLCLRLIN
;
A
#
# COMPACT_ATOMS: atom_id res chain seq x y z
N MET A 1 -16.84 -23.27 11.94
CA MET A 1 -15.99 -22.20 12.52
C MET A 1 -16.60 -20.92 12.00
N SER A 2 -17.41 -20.24 12.81
CA SER A 2 -17.98 -18.95 12.42
C SER A 2 -16.83 -18.04 12.04
N GLU A 3 -16.84 -17.48 10.83
CA GLU A 3 -16.02 -16.32 10.51
C GLU A 3 -16.39 -15.28 11.56
N GLU A 4 -15.56 -15.13 12.58
CA GLU A 4 -15.64 -14.01 13.48
C GLU A 4 -15.42 -12.80 12.57
N ILE A 5 -16.49 -12.07 12.29
CA ILE A 5 -16.38 -10.79 11.59
C ILE A 5 -15.65 -9.90 12.58
N ILE A 6 -14.31 -9.94 12.55
CA ILE A 6 -13.47 -9.07 13.36
C ILE A 6 -13.64 -7.69 12.76
N VAL A 7 -14.68 -6.99 13.21
CA VAL A 7 -14.86 -5.57 12.94
C VAL A 7 -13.63 -4.90 13.53
N PRO A 8 -12.74 -4.30 12.71
CA PRO A 8 -11.53 -3.70 13.24
C PRO A 8 -11.91 -2.57 14.20
N ASN A 9 -11.22 -2.49 15.33
CA ASN A 9 -11.40 -1.39 16.27
C ASN A 9 -10.87 -0.08 15.66
N ASN A 10 -11.05 1.05 16.35
CA ASN A 10 -10.62 2.34 15.81
C ASN A 10 -9.10 2.47 15.66
N ASP A 11 -8.31 1.83 16.52
CA ASP A 11 -6.84 1.84 16.43
C ASP A 11 -6.37 1.05 15.20
N ASP A 12 -6.97 -0.11 14.93
CA ASP A 12 -6.71 -0.92 13.74
C ASP A 12 -7.00 -0.12 12.45
N LYS A 13 -8.13 0.59 12.40
CA LYS A 13 -8.50 1.45 11.26
C LYS A 13 -7.50 2.60 11.11
N ASN A 14 -7.13 3.27 12.19
CA ASN A 14 -6.20 4.39 12.17
C ASN A 14 -4.80 3.94 11.73
N ILE A 15 -4.31 2.81 12.25
CA ILE A 15 -3.02 2.23 11.85
C ILE A 15 -3.05 1.90 10.36
N ALA A 16 -4.05 1.15 9.87
CA ALA A 16 -4.15 0.81 8.46
C ALA A 16 -4.23 2.06 7.56
N THR A 17 -5.05 3.05 7.93
CA THR A 17 -5.18 4.33 7.20
C THR A 17 -3.83 5.03 7.08
N VAL A 18 -3.11 5.17 8.20
CA VAL A 18 -1.79 5.80 8.23
C VAL A 18 -0.77 4.96 7.46
N THR A 19 -0.83 3.63 7.51
CA THR A 19 0.05 2.75 6.75
C THR A 19 -0.05 3.01 5.24
N HIS A 20 -1.26 3.10 4.70
CA HIS A 20 -1.47 3.41 3.28
C HIS A 20 -1.01 4.83 2.94
N LEU A 21 -1.36 5.83 3.75
CA LEU A 21 -0.99 7.22 3.48
C LEU A 21 0.52 7.46 3.59
N ALA A 22 1.16 6.96 4.64
CA ALA A 22 2.60 7.10 4.86
C ALA A 22 3.40 6.46 3.73
N GLY A 23 2.88 5.38 3.12
CA GLY A 23 3.50 4.77 1.95
C GLY A 23 3.67 5.73 0.76
N THR A 24 2.77 6.69 0.62
CA THR A 24 2.82 7.71 -0.45
C THR A 24 4.13 8.52 -0.43
N VAL A 25 4.64 8.83 0.77
CA VAL A 25 5.80 9.70 0.96
C VAL A 25 7.06 8.89 1.29
N PHE A 26 6.92 7.85 2.12
CA PHE A 26 8.03 7.09 2.66
C PHE A 26 8.20 5.71 1.99
N SER A 27 7.51 5.48 0.86
CA SER A 27 7.56 4.23 0.11
C SER A 27 7.16 3.02 0.97
N PHE A 28 7.78 1.85 0.77
CA PHE A 28 7.38 0.61 1.44
C PHE A 28 7.72 0.55 2.94
N ILE A 29 8.52 1.49 3.47
CA ILE A 29 9.06 1.43 4.84
C ILE A 29 7.95 1.41 5.91
N PRO A 30 6.94 2.31 5.90
CA PRO A 30 5.89 2.29 6.93
C PRO A 30 5.09 1.00 6.92
N ALA A 31 4.75 0.49 5.73
CA ALA A 31 4.02 -0.77 5.58
C ALA A 31 4.84 -1.98 6.04
N LEU A 32 6.15 -1.99 5.76
CA LEU A 32 7.05 -3.01 6.26
C LEU A 32 7.13 -3.01 7.79
N LEU A 33 7.30 -1.83 8.41
CA LEU A 33 7.38 -1.70 9.86
C LEU A 33 6.07 -2.13 10.52
N VAL A 34 4.92 -1.67 10.02
CA VAL A 34 3.63 -2.07 10.57
C VAL A 34 3.40 -3.56 10.39
N TRP A 35 3.68 -4.12 9.20
CA TRP A 35 3.54 -5.56 8.99
C TRP A 35 4.44 -6.37 9.93
N LEU A 36 5.71 -6.01 10.11
CA LEU A 36 6.60 -6.75 11.01
C LEU A 36 6.22 -6.64 12.50
N LEU A 37 5.73 -5.48 12.94
CA LEU A 37 5.47 -5.20 14.35
C LEU A 37 4.05 -5.55 14.79
N LYS A 38 3.08 -5.57 13.87
CA LYS A 38 1.64 -5.68 14.18
C LYS A 38 0.93 -6.87 13.52
N LYS A 39 1.60 -7.67 12.68
CA LYS A 39 0.96 -8.80 11.97
C LYS A 39 0.31 -9.84 12.87
N ASP A 40 0.83 -10.01 14.09
CA ASP A 40 0.35 -11.02 15.04
C ASP A 40 -0.70 -10.44 16.00
N ASP A 41 -0.89 -9.11 16.01
CA ASP A 41 -1.84 -8.40 16.88
C ASP A 41 -3.26 -8.39 16.31
N SER A 42 -3.40 -8.21 14.99
CA SER A 42 -4.70 -8.07 14.31
C SER A 42 -4.64 -8.62 12.89
N ALA A 43 -5.57 -9.51 12.57
CA ALA A 43 -5.71 -10.08 11.23
C ALA A 43 -6.00 -8.98 10.17
N TYR A 44 -6.77 -7.96 10.54
CA TYR A 44 -7.05 -6.82 9.67
C TYR A 44 -5.80 -5.98 9.40
N ILE A 45 -5.03 -5.63 10.45
CA ILE A 45 -3.77 -4.89 10.26
C ILE A 45 -2.78 -5.70 9.43
N SER A 46 -2.62 -6.99 9.74
CA SER A 46 -1.75 -7.90 9.00
C SER A 46 -2.07 -7.90 7.51
N ASP A 47 -3.36 -7.97 7.17
CA ASP A 47 -3.82 -7.97 5.80
C ASP A 47 -3.61 -6.64 5.07
N GLN A 48 -4.00 -5.51 5.69
CA GLN A 48 -3.90 -4.19 5.06
C GLN A 48 -2.45 -3.70 4.99
N ALA A 49 -1.63 -3.96 6.02
CA ALA A 49 -0.21 -3.62 5.99
C ALA A 49 0.55 -4.43 4.92
N ARG A 50 0.22 -5.71 4.74
CA ARG A 50 0.79 -6.55 3.68
C ARG A 50 0.38 -6.09 2.28
N GLU A 51 -0.88 -5.73 2.09
CA GLU A 51 -1.36 -5.18 0.81
C GLU A 51 -0.69 -3.83 0.50
N ALA A 52 -0.58 -2.93 1.48
CA ALA A 52 0.14 -1.67 1.34
C ALA A 52 1.63 -1.90 1.01
N LEU A 53 2.27 -2.87 1.67
CA LEU A 53 3.66 -3.23 1.44
C LEU A 53 3.88 -3.73 0.01
N ASN A 54 3.06 -4.66 -0.45
CA ASN A 54 3.08 -5.17 -1.82
C ASN A 54 2.87 -4.05 -2.85
N PHE A 55 1.93 -3.14 -2.60
CA PHE A 55 1.68 -2.01 -3.50
C PHE A 55 2.86 -1.04 -3.55
N GLN A 56 3.42 -0.65 -2.41
CA GLN A 56 4.56 0.27 -2.39
C GLN A 56 5.82 -0.34 -3.01
N ILE A 57 6.03 -1.65 -2.87
CA ILE A 57 7.08 -2.35 -3.63
C ILE A 57 6.78 -2.32 -5.13
N THR A 58 5.52 -2.51 -5.53
CA THR A 58 5.10 -2.42 -6.94
C THR A 58 5.38 -1.04 -7.52
N VAL A 59 5.06 0.03 -6.78
CA VAL A 59 5.34 1.42 -7.17
C VAL A 59 6.85 1.65 -7.24
N ALA A 60 7.63 1.18 -6.26
CA ALA A 60 9.08 1.32 -6.25
C ALA A 60 9.74 0.63 -7.46
N ILE A 61 9.32 -0.59 -7.79
CA ILE A 61 9.77 -1.31 -8.99
C ILE A 61 9.40 -0.54 -10.25
N SER A 62 8.16 -0.06 -10.35
CA SER A 62 7.69 0.71 -11.51
C SER A 62 8.49 2.00 -11.73
N MET A 63 8.77 2.73 -10.64
CA MET A 63 9.59 3.93 -10.65
C MET A 63 11.04 3.63 -11.03
N PHE A 64 11.62 2.55 -10.51
CA PHE A 64 12.98 2.12 -10.84
C PHE A 64 13.09 1.74 -12.33
N VAL A 65 12.15 0.94 -12.84
CA VAL A 65 12.12 0.54 -14.27
C VAL A 65 11.97 1.75 -15.18
N CYS A 66 11.07 2.69 -14.87
CA CYS A 66 10.89 3.90 -15.68
C CYS A 66 12.12 4.81 -15.66
N SER A 67 12.76 4.97 -14.51
CA SER A 67 13.90 5.87 -14.34
C SER A 67 15.24 5.27 -14.81
N ALA A 68 15.46 3.97 -14.69
CA ALA A 68 16.71 3.32 -15.09
C ALA A 68 16.70 2.86 -16.56
N ILE A 69 15.55 2.39 -17.07
CA ILE A 69 15.47 1.74 -18.39
C ILE A 69 14.93 2.71 -19.45
N LEU A 70 13.84 3.43 -19.16
CA LEU A 70 13.16 4.27 -20.16
C LEU A 70 13.68 5.71 -20.24
N SER A 71 14.54 6.14 -19.32
CA SER A 71 15.19 7.46 -19.35
C SER A 71 16.12 7.63 -20.56
N TRP A 72 16.71 6.53 -21.06
CA TRP A 72 17.49 6.51 -22.30
C TRP A 72 16.69 6.90 -23.55
N VAL A 73 15.35 6.83 -23.49
CA VAL A 73 14.45 7.09 -24.62
C VAL A 73 13.65 8.37 -24.43
N LEU A 74 13.91 9.19 -23.40
CA LEU A 74 13.10 10.36 -22.97
C LEU A 74 11.63 10.05 -22.59
N ILE A 75 11.06 8.94 -23.04
CA ILE A 75 9.69 8.48 -22.77
C ILE A 75 9.49 8.14 -21.28
N GLY A 76 10.53 7.63 -20.59
CA GLY A 76 10.44 7.28 -19.16
C GLY A 76 10.11 8.46 -18.25
N LEU A 77 10.50 9.68 -18.64
CA LEU A 77 10.21 10.89 -17.89
C LEU A 77 8.71 11.22 -17.88
N ALA A 78 7.96 10.83 -18.90
CA ALA A 78 6.51 11.07 -18.94
C ALA A 78 5.72 10.11 -18.02
N PHE A 79 6.22 8.89 -17.80
CA PHE A 79 5.55 7.89 -16.96
C PHE A 79 5.75 8.11 -15.45
N ILE A 80 6.87 8.72 -15.04
CA ILE A 80 7.15 9.03 -13.63
C ILE A 80 6.01 9.83 -12.96
N PRO A 81 5.56 10.99 -13.48
CA PRO A 81 4.47 11.74 -12.86
C PRO A 81 3.14 10.98 -12.90
N ILE A 82 2.90 10.15 -13.91
CA ILE A 82 1.69 9.31 -14.01
C ILE A 82 1.67 8.26 -12.89
N ILE A 83 2.79 7.56 -12.68
CA ILE A 83 2.92 6.56 -11.62
C ILE A 83 2.77 7.21 -10.25
N TRP A 84 3.43 8.36 -10.04
CA TRP A 84 3.35 9.09 -8.78
C TRP A 84 1.92 9.59 -8.48
N MET A 85 1.21 10.09 -9.50
CA MET A 85 -0.20 10.46 -9.38
C MET A 85 -1.08 9.25 -9.04
N GLY A 86 -0.87 8.11 -9.72
CA GLY A 86 -1.58 6.86 -9.42
C GLY A 86 -1.34 6.37 -7.99
N ASN A 87 -0.10 6.47 -7.49
CA ASN A 87 0.25 6.15 -6.11
C ASN A 87 -0.59 6.97 -5.11
N ILE A 88 -0.66 8.29 -5.31
CA ILE A 88 -1.46 9.18 -4.45
C ILE A 88 -2.94 8.82 -4.47
N VAL A 89 -3.53 8.71 -5.67
CA VAL A 89 -4.96 8.43 -5.82
C VAL A 89 -5.31 7.11 -5.14
N PHE A 90 -4.56 6.04 -5.40
CA PHE A 90 -4.87 4.75 -4.80
C PHE A 90 -4.62 4.73 -3.29
N CYS A 91 -3.59 5.42 -2.77
CA CYS A 91 -3.38 5.50 -1.32
C CYS A 91 -4.49 6.30 -0.62
N ILE A 92 -5.03 7.34 -1.25
CA ILE A 92 -6.20 8.07 -0.72
C ILE A 92 -7.43 7.16 -0.70
N ILE A 93 -7.71 6.41 -1.77
CA ILE A 93 -8.85 5.48 -1.80
C ILE A 93 -8.68 4.40 -0.72
N ALA A 94 -7.47 3.83 -0.60
CA ALA A 94 -7.15 2.87 0.44
C ALA A 94 -7.35 3.44 1.85
N ALA A 95 -6.92 4.68 2.08
CA ALA A 95 -7.12 5.39 3.35
C ALA A 95 -8.60 5.61 3.67
N ILE A 96 -9.40 6.02 2.68
CA ILE A 96 -10.85 6.20 2.84
C ILE A 96 -11.52 4.85 3.16
N SER A 97 -11.18 3.78 2.43
CA SER A 97 -11.69 2.42 2.67
C SER A 97 -11.35 1.94 4.08
N THR A 98 -10.06 2.00 4.45
CA THR A 98 -9.59 1.49 5.74
C THR A 98 -10.06 2.32 6.92
N SER A 99 -10.33 3.62 6.74
CA SER A 99 -10.97 4.46 7.76
C SER A 99 -12.39 4.01 8.11
N LYS A 100 -13.09 3.34 7.18
CA LYS A 100 -14.40 2.72 7.42
C LYS A 100 -14.28 1.32 8.03
N GLY A 101 -13.07 0.75 8.06
CA GLY A 101 -12.83 -0.65 8.41
C GLY A 101 -13.06 -1.62 7.24
N GLU A 102 -13.16 -1.11 6.01
CA GLU A 102 -13.28 -1.92 4.81
C GLU A 102 -11.89 -2.32 4.31
N THR A 103 -11.76 -3.57 3.86
CA THR A 103 -10.52 -4.06 3.26
C THR A 103 -10.34 -3.48 1.87
N TYR A 104 -9.19 -2.86 1.61
CA TYR A 104 -8.85 -2.36 0.29
C TYR A 104 -7.89 -3.32 -0.42
N ARG A 105 -8.05 -3.45 -1.74
CA ARG A 105 -7.12 -4.17 -2.62
C ARG A 105 -6.72 -3.25 -3.76
N TYR A 106 -5.42 -3.04 -3.92
CA TYR A 106 -4.93 -2.22 -5.02
C TYR A 106 -5.17 -2.96 -6.35
N PRO A 107 -5.77 -2.29 -7.36
CA PRO A 107 -6.03 -2.92 -8.66
C PRO A 107 -4.74 -3.35 -9.38
N LEU A 108 -3.69 -2.56 -9.23
CA LEU A 108 -2.37 -2.80 -9.81
C LEU A 108 -1.36 -3.01 -8.68
N CYS A 109 -1.21 -4.26 -8.26
CA CYS A 109 -0.36 -4.64 -7.14
C CYS A 109 0.21 -6.05 -7.35
N LEU A 110 1.53 -6.14 -7.31
CA LEU A 110 2.24 -7.41 -7.26
C LEU A 110 2.19 -7.94 -5.83
N ARG A 111 1.40 -9.00 -5.60
CA ARG A 111 1.25 -9.64 -4.28
C ARG A 111 2.40 -10.60 -4.02
N LEU A 112 3.57 -10.05 -3.70
CA LEU A 112 4.81 -10.78 -3.48
C LEU A 112 4.84 -11.45 -2.11
N ILE A 113 4.27 -10.79 -1.10
CA ILE A 113 4.16 -11.31 0.26
C ILE A 113 2.73 -11.84 0.44
N ASN A 114 2.62 -13.15 0.66
CA ASN A 114 1.35 -13.88 0.73
C ASN A 114 0.94 -14.27 2.15
#